data_AF-A0A1I7LU87-F1
#
_entry.id   AF-A0A1I7LU87-F1
#
_cell.length_a   1.000
_cell.length_b   1.000
_cell.length_c   1.000
_cell.angle_alpha   90.00
_cell.angle_beta   90.00
_cell.angle_gamma   90.00
#
_symmetry.space_group_name_H-M   'P 1'
#
loop_
_entity.id
_entity.type
_entity.pdbx_description
1 polymer ?
#
loop_
_entity_poly.entity_id
_entity_poly.type
_entity_poly.pdbx_seq_one_letter_code
_entity_poly.pdbx_strand_id
1 'polypeptide(L)'
;MTDSISPRPGVYGHPPADLVEVAENALQLSPLVPGGTALDELAPGSLPGLTMLAPPGTLERRHVLALGLRALAPGAPLTVLAPKDRGGSRLGRELSGFGCRLDESAKSHHRIVRTLRPDAPTGLDEAIGEGAPRRLDEIGLWTQPGIFSWNRIDPGTALLIETLPALSGRGADLGCGLGILAHAVLASPKVTALALVDNDRRAVEAARRNVDDPRVTVTWTDARAADAVPERLDFVVMNPPFHDGGAEDRALGQAFIRRAAAALRPGGTLWLTANTHLPYEATLGEVFREVTQRAAAQGYKIHEARK
;
A
#
# COMPACT_ATOMS: atom_id res chain seq x y z
N MET A 1 -11.21 29.68 26.32
CA MET A 1 -11.90 28.38 26.26
C MET A 1 -11.25 27.58 25.15
N THR A 2 -10.21 26.84 25.47
CA THR A 2 -9.64 25.82 24.58
C THR A 2 -10.62 24.66 24.59
N ASP A 3 -11.27 24.37 23.46
CA ASP A 3 -12.02 23.13 23.30
C ASP A 3 -11.07 21.97 23.65
N SER A 4 -11.31 21.36 24.81
CA SER A 4 -10.69 20.11 25.19
C SER A 4 -11.27 19.05 24.27
N ILE A 5 -10.69 18.90 23.08
CA ILE A 5 -11.02 17.80 22.16
C ILE A 5 -10.75 16.52 22.94
N SER A 6 -11.81 15.82 23.32
CA SER A 6 -11.71 14.52 23.99
C SER A 6 -10.78 13.61 23.20
N PRO A 7 -9.86 12.89 23.86
CA PRO A 7 -8.93 12.01 23.16
C PRO A 7 -9.72 11.00 22.33
N ARG A 8 -9.37 10.90 21.04
CA ARG A 8 -10.06 10.05 20.07
C ARG A 8 -9.43 8.66 20.05
N PRO A 9 -10.22 7.56 20.02
CA PRO A 9 -9.67 6.23 19.79
C PRO A 9 -9.07 6.13 18.39
N GLY A 10 -8.14 5.20 18.19
CA GLY A 10 -7.55 4.93 16.89
C GLY A 10 -8.26 3.80 16.13
N VAL A 11 -8.21 3.85 14.81
CA VAL A 11 -8.52 2.72 13.92
C VAL A 11 -7.38 2.51 12.94
N TYR A 12 -6.94 1.27 12.79
CA TYR A 12 -5.95 0.89 11.76
C TYR A 12 -6.64 0.04 10.68
N GLY A 13 -6.71 0.59 9.48
CA GLY A 13 -7.26 -0.07 8.29
C GLY A 13 -8.77 0.11 8.19
N HIS A 14 -9.45 -0.87 7.58
CA HIS A 14 -10.90 -0.92 7.47
C HIS A 14 -11.44 -2.20 8.13
N PRO A 15 -11.47 -2.30 9.47
CA PRO A 15 -12.09 -3.43 10.16
C PRO A 15 -13.52 -3.66 9.66
N PRO A 16 -13.92 -4.90 9.33
CA PRO A 16 -15.30 -5.19 8.92
C PRO A 16 -16.30 -4.85 10.04
N ALA A 17 -17.29 -4.02 9.72
CA ALA A 17 -18.27 -3.49 10.68
C ALA A 17 -19.16 -4.57 11.30
N ASP A 18 -19.31 -5.73 10.66
CA ASP A 18 -20.04 -6.89 11.20
C ASP A 18 -19.23 -7.68 12.23
N LEU A 19 -17.92 -7.43 12.35
CA LEU A 19 -17.01 -8.15 13.25
C LEU A 19 -16.65 -7.36 14.50
N VAL A 20 -16.41 -6.06 14.36
CA VAL A 20 -15.99 -5.17 15.44
C VAL A 20 -16.60 -3.79 15.28
N GLU A 21 -16.90 -3.15 16.41
CA GLU A 21 -17.33 -1.75 16.44
C GLU A 21 -16.11 -0.83 16.34
N VAL A 22 -16.22 0.20 15.51
CA VAL A 22 -15.24 1.28 15.38
C VAL A 22 -15.97 2.58 15.68
N ALA A 23 -15.42 3.39 16.58
CA ALA A 23 -16.00 4.68 16.93
C ALA A 23 -16.07 5.60 15.71
N GLU A 24 -17.18 6.31 15.52
CA GLU A 24 -17.39 7.20 14.37
C GLU A 24 -16.32 8.31 14.26
N ASN A 25 -15.82 8.78 15.41
CA ASN A 25 -14.78 9.81 15.49
C ASN A 25 -13.34 9.23 15.55
N ALA A 26 -13.15 7.94 15.25
CA ALA A 26 -11.85 7.30 15.35
C ALA A 26 -10.81 7.95 14.41
N LEU A 27 -9.59 8.11 14.93
CA LEU A 27 -8.46 8.57 14.15
C LEU A 27 -7.99 7.43 13.22
N GLN A 28 -7.99 7.64 11.91
CA GLN A 28 -7.46 6.66 10.96
C GLN A 28 -5.94 6.66 10.98
N LEU A 29 -5.34 5.49 11.18
CA LEU A 29 -3.90 5.30 11.41
C LEU A 29 -3.19 4.44 10.35
N SER A 30 -3.94 3.87 9.40
CA SER A 30 -3.35 3.05 8.34
C SER A 30 -2.64 3.92 7.29
N PRO A 31 -1.42 3.53 6.87
CA PRO A 31 -0.74 4.20 5.77
C PRO A 31 -1.42 3.97 4.41
N LEU A 32 -2.33 2.98 4.32
CA LEU A 32 -3.09 2.66 3.11
C LEU A 32 -4.36 3.51 2.93
N VAL A 33 -4.63 4.43 3.87
CA VAL A 33 -5.78 5.33 3.81
C VAL A 33 -5.28 6.77 3.70
N PRO A 34 -5.26 7.35 2.48
CA PRO A 34 -4.87 8.74 2.26
C PRO A 34 -5.56 9.72 3.21
N GLY A 35 -4.76 10.61 3.81
CA GLY A 35 -5.22 11.55 4.85
C GLY A 35 -5.22 10.99 6.27
N GLY A 36 -4.88 9.71 6.45
CA GLY A 36 -4.65 9.11 7.77
C GLY A 36 -3.44 9.72 8.50
N THR A 37 -3.43 9.58 9.82
CA THR A 37 -2.30 9.99 10.67
C THR A 37 -1.27 8.86 10.78
N ALA A 38 0.00 9.21 10.78
CA ALA A 38 1.07 8.25 10.94
C ALA A 38 1.09 7.67 12.36
N LEU A 39 0.90 6.36 12.50
CA LEU A 39 0.89 5.68 13.80
C LEU A 39 2.23 5.85 14.55
N ASP A 40 3.32 5.91 13.82
CA ASP A 40 4.68 6.10 14.32
C ASP A 40 4.99 7.52 14.81
N GLU A 41 4.19 8.51 14.43
CA GLU A 41 4.27 9.90 14.90
C GLU A 41 3.45 10.15 16.18
N LEU A 42 2.60 9.20 16.60
CA LEU A 42 1.83 9.34 17.82
C LEU A 42 2.72 9.27 19.06
N ALA A 43 2.46 10.17 20.01
CA ALA A 43 3.12 10.17 21.31
C ALA A 43 2.78 8.88 22.10
N PRO A 44 3.73 8.31 22.86
CA PRO A 44 3.44 7.16 23.70
C PRO A 44 2.29 7.43 24.68
N GLY A 45 1.35 6.49 24.79
CA GLY A 45 0.20 6.62 25.67
C GLY A 45 -0.87 7.63 25.26
N SER A 46 -0.84 8.17 24.03
CA SER A 46 -1.80 9.18 23.58
C SER A 46 -3.17 8.64 23.17
N LEU A 47 -3.32 7.34 22.91
CA LEU A 47 -4.58 6.73 22.46
C LEU A 47 -5.36 6.13 23.64
N PRO A 48 -6.65 6.47 23.79
CA PRO A 48 -7.53 5.88 24.81
C PRO A 48 -8.08 4.51 24.41
N GLY A 49 -7.86 4.07 23.17
CA GLY A 49 -8.28 2.77 22.64
C GLY A 49 -7.89 2.62 21.17
N LEU A 50 -7.81 1.38 20.68
CA LEU A 50 -7.38 1.10 19.29
C LEU A 50 -8.07 -0.17 18.75
N THR A 51 -8.65 -0.05 17.55
CA THR A 51 -9.17 -1.20 16.77
C THR A 51 -8.33 -1.38 15.50
N MET A 52 -7.82 -2.58 15.25
CA MET A 52 -6.87 -2.84 14.16
C MET A 52 -7.28 -4.02 13.30
N LEU A 53 -7.46 -3.77 12.00
CA LEU A 53 -7.32 -4.83 11.00
C LEU A 53 -5.82 -5.04 10.77
N ALA A 54 -5.26 -6.10 11.35
CA ALA A 54 -3.83 -6.32 11.34
C ALA A 54 -3.35 -6.74 9.93
N PRO A 55 -2.20 -6.22 9.47
CA PRO A 55 -1.72 -6.52 8.13
C PRO A 55 -1.24 -7.98 8.00
N PRO A 56 -1.21 -8.52 6.78
CA PRO A 56 -0.88 -9.93 6.53
C PRO A 56 0.61 -10.24 6.72
N GLY A 57 1.50 -9.31 6.41
CA GLY A 57 2.95 -9.49 6.50
C GLY A 57 3.43 -9.63 7.94
N THR A 58 4.32 -10.58 8.24
CA THR A 58 4.73 -10.84 9.64
C THR A 58 5.54 -9.70 10.25
N LEU A 59 6.56 -9.19 9.55
CA LEU A 59 7.35 -8.05 10.04
C LEU A 59 6.48 -6.79 10.17
N GLU A 60 5.67 -6.51 9.14
CA GLU A 60 4.73 -5.40 9.13
C GLU A 60 3.74 -5.49 10.30
N ARG A 61 3.10 -6.64 10.50
CA ARG A 61 2.14 -6.86 11.58
C ARG A 61 2.76 -6.67 12.94
N ARG A 62 3.92 -7.29 13.20
CA ARG A 62 4.62 -7.12 14.49
C ARG A 62 4.97 -5.66 14.75
N HIS A 63 5.48 -4.96 13.73
CA HIS A 63 5.81 -3.54 13.80
C HIS A 63 4.60 -2.68 14.13
N VAL A 64 3.49 -2.85 13.40
CA VAL A 64 2.28 -2.05 13.61
C VAL A 64 1.61 -2.38 14.95
N LEU A 65 1.60 -3.65 15.38
CA LEU A 65 1.11 -4.03 16.72
C LEU A 65 1.94 -3.37 17.82
N ALA A 66 3.27 -3.34 17.67
CA ALA A 66 4.15 -2.72 18.64
C ALA A 66 3.97 -1.19 18.70
N LEU A 67 3.84 -0.53 17.55
CA LEU A 67 3.50 0.89 17.48
C LEU A 67 2.14 1.19 18.12
N GLY A 68 1.14 0.34 17.87
CA GLY A 68 -0.18 0.46 18.49
C GLY A 68 -0.13 0.37 20.02
N LEU A 69 0.59 -0.61 20.56
CA LEU A 69 0.80 -0.77 22.00
C LEU A 69 1.63 0.36 22.62
N ARG A 70 2.57 0.95 21.88
CA ARG A 70 3.30 2.15 22.30
C ARG A 70 2.36 3.35 22.40
N ALA A 71 1.49 3.55 21.41
CA ALA A 71 0.56 4.67 21.35
C ALA A 71 -0.59 4.56 22.36
N LEU A 72 -1.00 3.36 22.77
CA LEU A 72 -2.06 3.14 23.76
C LEU A 72 -1.66 3.55 25.18
N ALA A 73 -2.56 4.24 25.88
CA ALA A 73 -2.42 4.51 27.32
C ALA A 73 -2.43 3.20 28.14
N PRO A 74 -1.72 3.12 29.29
CA PRO A 74 -1.79 1.95 30.18
C PRO A 74 -3.25 1.56 30.48
N GLY A 75 -3.57 0.28 30.32
CA GLY A 75 -4.92 -0.26 30.53
C GLY A 75 -5.94 0.06 29.42
N ALA A 76 -5.57 0.82 28.38
CA ALA A 76 -6.49 1.13 27.27
C ALA A 76 -6.83 -0.12 26.43
N PRO A 77 -8.08 -0.23 25.93
CA PRO A 77 -8.52 -1.37 25.13
C PRO A 77 -7.84 -1.43 23.76
N LEU A 78 -7.45 -2.63 23.37
CA LEU A 78 -6.95 -2.99 22.05
C LEU A 78 -7.79 -4.14 21.49
N THR A 79 -8.40 -3.93 20.32
CA THR A 79 -9.06 -4.99 19.55
C THR A 79 -8.30 -5.20 18.25
N VAL A 80 -7.79 -6.41 18.03
CA VAL A 80 -7.04 -6.77 16.82
C VAL A 80 -7.75 -7.91 16.10
N LEU A 81 -7.89 -7.80 14.80
CA LEU A 81 -8.47 -8.85 13.97
C LEU A 81 -7.70 -9.01 12.66
N ALA A 82 -7.68 -10.23 12.14
CA ALA A 82 -7.18 -10.53 10.80
C ALA A 82 -7.79 -11.84 10.29
N PRO A 83 -7.90 -12.04 8.97
CA PRO A 83 -8.29 -13.32 8.39
C PRO A 83 -7.34 -14.43 8.88
N LYS A 84 -7.87 -15.63 9.16
CA LYS A 84 -7.08 -16.73 9.75
C LYS A 84 -5.91 -17.16 8.88
N ASP A 85 -6.10 -17.14 7.56
CA ASP A 85 -5.12 -17.44 6.52
C ASP A 85 -4.17 -16.27 6.24
N ARG A 86 -4.55 -15.04 6.57
CA ARG A 86 -3.75 -13.82 6.44
C ARG A 86 -3.29 -13.24 7.78
N GLY A 87 -2.56 -14.05 8.55
CA GLY A 87 -1.90 -13.61 9.77
C GLY A 87 -2.73 -13.76 11.06
N GLY A 88 -4.05 -13.92 10.96
CA GLY A 88 -4.94 -14.06 12.11
C GLY A 88 -4.58 -15.20 13.06
N SER A 89 -4.09 -16.33 12.53
CA SER A 89 -3.63 -17.47 13.34
C SER A 89 -2.40 -17.17 14.22
N ARG A 90 -1.65 -16.09 13.95
CA ARG A 90 -0.44 -15.71 14.69
C ARG A 90 -0.68 -14.63 15.75
N LEU A 91 -1.83 -13.94 15.70
CA LEU A 91 -2.15 -12.80 16.56
C LEU A 91 -2.00 -13.11 18.05
N GLY A 92 -2.54 -14.23 18.53
CA GLY A 92 -2.46 -14.58 19.94
C GLY A 92 -1.02 -14.77 20.42
N ARG A 93 -0.17 -15.42 19.63
CA ARG A 93 1.25 -15.59 19.98
C ARG A 93 2.00 -14.27 19.98
N GLU A 94 1.77 -13.43 18.97
CA GLU A 94 2.44 -12.12 18.85
C GLU A 94 2.05 -11.18 19.98
N LEU A 95 0.75 -11.06 20.29
CA LEU A 95 0.26 -10.21 21.38
C LEU A 95 0.69 -10.74 22.76
N SER A 96 0.64 -12.06 22.98
CA SER A 96 1.19 -12.66 24.21
C SER A 96 2.68 -12.34 24.38
N GLY A 97 3.45 -12.33 23.29
CA GLY A 97 4.88 -11.96 23.29
C GLY A 97 5.15 -10.51 23.70
N PHE A 98 4.17 -9.62 23.54
CA PHE A 98 4.22 -8.25 24.05
C PHE A 98 3.71 -8.10 25.48
N GLY A 99 3.34 -9.19 26.15
CA GLY A 99 2.82 -9.20 27.53
C GLY A 99 1.31 -9.00 27.65
N CYS A 100 0.56 -9.05 26.54
CA CYS A 100 -0.89 -8.87 26.55
C CYS A 100 -1.63 -10.10 27.09
N ARG A 101 -2.70 -9.88 27.87
CA ARG A 101 -3.65 -10.92 28.29
C ARG A 101 -4.79 -11.00 27.30
N LEU A 102 -5.07 -12.18 26.77
CA LEU A 102 -5.91 -12.30 25.57
C LEU A 102 -7.31 -12.82 25.88
N ASP A 103 -8.30 -12.19 25.27
CA ASP A 103 -9.63 -12.75 25.02
C ASP A 103 -9.75 -13.00 23.51
N GLU A 104 -9.75 -14.28 23.11
CA GLU A 104 -9.74 -14.69 21.71
C GLU A 104 -11.08 -15.26 21.25
N SER A 105 -11.58 -14.78 20.12
CA SER A 105 -12.75 -15.35 19.44
C SER A 105 -12.51 -15.46 17.93
N ALA A 106 -13.46 -16.09 17.22
CA ALA A 106 -13.39 -16.22 15.77
C ALA A 106 -14.79 -16.06 15.16
N LYS A 107 -14.88 -15.31 14.06
CA LYS A 107 -16.11 -15.06 13.31
C LYS A 107 -15.77 -14.76 11.85
N SER A 108 -16.60 -15.22 10.90
CA SER A 108 -16.43 -14.99 9.45
C SER A 108 -14.99 -15.19 8.96
N HIS A 109 -14.38 -16.33 9.29
CA HIS A 109 -12.98 -16.68 8.98
C HIS A 109 -11.88 -15.75 9.53
N HIS A 110 -12.22 -14.83 10.43
CA HIS A 110 -11.26 -13.97 11.15
C HIS A 110 -10.93 -14.55 12.53
N ARG A 111 -9.70 -14.30 12.97
CA ARG A 111 -9.34 -14.31 14.40
C ARG A 111 -9.56 -12.90 14.94
N ILE A 112 -10.19 -12.79 16.10
CA ILE A 112 -10.38 -11.52 16.82
C ILE A 112 -9.76 -11.71 18.21
N VAL A 113 -8.89 -10.78 18.60
CA VAL A 113 -8.23 -10.76 19.90
C VAL A 113 -8.53 -9.44 20.58
N ARG A 114 -9.11 -9.50 21.77
CA ARG A 114 -9.36 -8.35 22.64
C ARG A 114 -8.38 -8.40 23.81
N THR A 115 -7.80 -7.26 24.14
CA THR A 115 -6.86 -7.13 25.25
C THR A 115 -6.84 -5.70 25.78
N LEU A 116 -6.13 -5.49 26.88
CA LEU A 116 -5.79 -4.17 27.40
C LEU A 116 -4.28 -3.98 27.25
N ARG A 117 -3.84 -2.77 26.96
CA ARG A 117 -2.41 -2.45 26.92
C ARG A 117 -1.79 -2.68 28.32
N PRO A 118 -0.79 -3.56 28.46
CA PRO A 118 -0.18 -3.83 29.76
C PRO A 118 0.59 -2.60 30.28
N ASP A 119 0.83 -2.54 31.59
CA ASP A 119 1.58 -1.42 32.19
C ASP A 119 3.02 -1.35 31.66
N ALA A 120 3.64 -2.52 31.46
CA ALA A 120 5.00 -2.70 30.96
C ALA A 120 5.02 -3.73 29.81
N PRO A 121 4.69 -3.33 28.57
CA PRO A 121 4.82 -4.21 27.41
C PRO A 121 6.30 -4.52 27.13
N THR A 122 6.58 -5.73 26.66
CA THR A 122 7.94 -6.22 26.38
C THR A 122 8.21 -6.25 24.88
N GLY A 123 9.46 -6.02 24.45
CA GLY A 123 9.86 -6.24 23.05
C GLY A 123 9.29 -5.27 22.01
N LEU A 124 8.72 -4.13 22.44
CA LEU A 124 8.17 -3.13 21.51
C LEU A 124 9.25 -2.53 20.61
N ASP A 125 10.37 -2.05 21.18
CA ASP A 125 11.40 -1.34 20.42
C ASP A 125 12.06 -2.24 19.36
N GLU A 126 12.28 -3.52 19.68
CA GLU A 126 12.80 -4.51 18.73
C GLU A 126 11.83 -4.69 17.55
N ALA A 127 10.55 -4.97 17.82
CA ALA A 127 9.55 -5.14 16.76
C ALA A 127 9.33 -3.85 15.94
N ILE A 128 9.43 -2.68 16.57
CA ILE A 128 9.41 -1.38 15.87
C ILE A 128 10.62 -1.29 14.93
N GLY A 129 11.83 -1.60 15.40
CA GLY A 129 13.04 -1.59 14.59
C GLY A 129 12.99 -2.57 13.41
N GLU A 130 12.51 -3.80 13.61
CA GLU A 130 12.41 -4.85 12.58
C GLU A 130 11.57 -4.44 11.36
N GLY A 131 10.52 -3.65 11.57
CA GLY A 131 9.62 -3.16 10.53
C GLY A 131 9.80 -1.69 10.14
N ALA A 132 10.83 -1.02 10.65
CA ALA A 132 11.11 0.38 10.32
C ALA A 132 11.58 0.55 8.86
N PRO A 133 11.40 1.75 8.27
CA PRO A 133 12.00 2.11 6.99
C PRO A 133 13.52 1.92 7.00
N ARG A 134 14.07 1.33 5.94
CA ARG A 134 15.50 1.07 5.80
C ARG A 134 15.96 1.13 4.36
N ARG A 135 17.24 1.37 4.13
CA ARG A 135 17.87 1.11 2.84
C ARG A 135 18.32 -0.34 2.79
N LEU A 136 17.95 -1.06 1.73
CA LEU A 136 18.43 -2.41 1.47
C LEU A 136 19.47 -2.36 0.37
N ASP A 137 20.69 -2.84 0.67
CA ASP A 137 21.80 -2.78 -0.28
C ASP A 137 21.59 -3.75 -1.46
N GLU A 138 20.86 -4.86 -1.26
CA GLU A 138 20.58 -5.86 -2.30
C GLU A 138 19.78 -5.29 -3.48
N ILE A 139 18.92 -4.30 -3.21
CA ILE A 139 18.13 -3.60 -4.22
C ILE A 139 18.54 -2.13 -4.40
N GLY A 140 19.45 -1.62 -3.57
CA GLY A 140 19.94 -0.24 -3.61
C GLY A 140 18.93 0.84 -3.22
N LEU A 141 17.78 0.48 -2.64
CA LEU A 141 16.61 1.35 -2.44
C LEU A 141 16.21 1.46 -0.96
N TRP A 142 15.69 2.62 -0.59
CA TRP A 142 14.86 2.77 0.61
C TRP A 142 13.57 2.00 0.46
N THR A 143 13.16 1.34 1.54
CA THR A 143 12.02 0.42 1.57
C THR A 143 11.52 0.22 3.00
N GLN A 144 10.40 -0.46 3.16
CA GLN A 144 9.83 -0.83 4.46
C GLN A 144 8.99 -2.11 4.33
N PRO A 145 9.06 -3.05 5.30
CA PRO A 145 8.16 -4.19 5.34
C PRO A 145 6.69 -3.78 5.27
N GLY A 146 5.96 -4.39 4.34
CA GLY A 146 4.55 -4.08 4.04
C GLY A 146 4.35 -3.41 2.68
N ILE A 147 5.37 -2.73 2.15
CA ILE A 147 5.33 -2.22 0.76
C ILE A 147 5.41 -3.41 -0.21
N PHE A 148 4.75 -3.31 -1.36
CA PHE A 148 4.82 -4.31 -2.42
C PHE A 148 6.27 -4.60 -2.82
N SER A 149 6.64 -5.88 -2.83
CA SER A 149 8.00 -6.36 -3.13
C SER A 149 9.11 -5.63 -2.36
N TRP A 150 8.86 -5.23 -1.11
CA TRP A 150 9.78 -4.38 -0.34
C TRP A 150 11.23 -4.88 -0.23
N ASN A 151 11.50 -6.18 -0.40
CA ASN A 151 12.83 -6.79 -0.23
C ASN A 151 13.47 -7.34 -1.51
N ARG A 152 12.87 -7.11 -2.69
CA ARG A 152 13.39 -7.62 -3.98
C ARG A 152 12.76 -6.86 -5.14
N ILE A 153 13.34 -6.95 -6.32
CA ILE A 153 12.66 -6.48 -7.54
C ILE A 153 11.63 -7.53 -7.95
N ASP A 154 10.38 -7.10 -8.16
CA ASP A 154 9.31 -7.98 -8.64
C ASP A 154 9.58 -8.41 -10.09
N PRO A 155 9.46 -9.70 -10.45
CA PRO A 155 9.74 -10.17 -11.81
C PRO A 155 8.87 -9.53 -12.89
N GLY A 156 7.61 -9.20 -12.56
CA GLY A 156 6.73 -8.47 -13.47
C GLY A 156 7.21 -7.05 -13.73
N THR A 157 7.63 -6.35 -12.67
CA THR A 157 8.27 -5.03 -12.76
C THR A 157 9.56 -5.08 -13.59
N ALA A 158 10.41 -6.09 -13.37
CA ALA A 158 11.64 -6.28 -14.14
C ALA A 158 11.34 -6.50 -15.63
N LEU A 159 10.39 -7.38 -15.96
CA LEU A 159 9.98 -7.64 -17.33
C LEU A 159 9.42 -6.38 -18.02
N LEU A 160 8.67 -5.55 -17.28
CA LEU A 160 8.19 -4.27 -17.79
C LEU A 160 9.35 -3.34 -18.14
N ILE A 161 10.32 -3.19 -17.24
CA ILE A 161 11.52 -2.36 -17.48
C ILE A 161 12.27 -2.83 -18.73
N GLU A 162 12.47 -4.13 -18.89
CA GLU A 162 13.15 -4.71 -20.06
C GLU A 162 12.40 -4.47 -21.38
N THR A 163 11.07 -4.33 -21.30
CA THR A 163 10.19 -4.19 -22.48
C THR A 163 9.88 -2.73 -22.82
N LEU A 164 10.06 -1.81 -21.87
CA LEU A 164 9.70 -0.39 -22.04
C LEU A 164 10.56 0.26 -23.16
N PRO A 165 9.94 0.96 -24.11
CA PRO A 165 10.69 1.79 -25.05
C PRO A 165 11.16 3.07 -24.36
N ALA A 166 12.03 3.83 -25.02
CA ALA A 166 12.31 5.19 -24.59
C ALA A 166 11.04 6.06 -24.71
N LEU A 167 10.44 6.40 -23.57
CA LEU A 167 9.22 7.21 -23.49
C LEU A 167 9.53 8.71 -23.65
N SER A 168 8.49 9.52 -23.90
CA SER A 168 8.63 10.96 -24.09
C SER A 168 7.39 11.72 -23.63
N GLY A 169 7.58 12.97 -23.21
CA GLY A 169 6.51 13.85 -22.74
C GLY A 169 6.18 13.67 -21.26
N ARG A 170 4.93 13.92 -20.89
CA ARG A 170 4.42 13.85 -19.52
C ARG A 170 3.78 12.49 -19.28
N GLY A 171 4.11 11.84 -18.17
CA GLY A 171 3.47 10.58 -17.82
C GLY A 171 3.20 10.38 -16.34
N ALA A 172 2.67 9.20 -16.01
CA ALA A 172 2.43 8.78 -14.65
C ALA A 172 2.84 7.31 -14.41
N ASP A 173 3.22 7.01 -13.18
CA ASP A 173 3.43 5.66 -12.63
C ASP A 173 2.33 5.42 -11.57
N LEU A 174 1.38 4.53 -11.87
CA LEU A 174 0.24 4.25 -11.00
C LEU A 174 0.50 3.00 -10.15
N GLY A 175 0.50 3.18 -8.83
CA GLY A 175 0.98 2.17 -7.89
C GLY A 175 2.52 2.12 -7.91
N CYS A 176 3.15 3.30 -7.76
CA CYS A 176 4.59 3.43 -8.01
C CYS A 176 5.48 2.64 -7.05
N GLY A 177 4.95 2.21 -5.89
CA GLY A 177 5.69 1.44 -4.91
C GLY A 177 6.98 2.15 -4.49
N LEU A 178 8.12 1.47 -4.62
CA LEU A 178 9.44 2.02 -4.30
C LEU A 178 9.98 3.00 -5.35
N GLY A 179 9.26 3.27 -6.45
CA GLY A 179 9.71 4.12 -7.55
C GLY A 179 10.61 3.42 -8.58
N ILE A 180 10.61 2.08 -8.63
CA ILE A 180 11.50 1.29 -9.50
C ILE A 180 11.24 1.59 -10.99
N LEU A 181 9.97 1.64 -11.41
CA LEU A 181 9.63 1.94 -12.81
C LEU A 181 10.03 3.37 -13.20
N ALA A 182 9.96 4.31 -12.26
CA ALA A 182 10.33 5.70 -12.51
C ALA A 182 11.78 5.83 -12.99
N HIS A 183 12.72 5.07 -12.43
CA HIS A 183 14.12 5.08 -12.90
C HIS A 183 14.26 4.70 -14.38
N ALA A 184 13.54 3.66 -14.82
CA ALA A 184 13.56 3.22 -16.21
C ALA A 184 12.91 4.25 -17.15
N VAL A 185 11.80 4.85 -16.73
CA VAL A 185 11.10 5.90 -17.48
C VAL A 185 11.99 7.15 -17.64
N LEU A 186 12.61 7.59 -16.55
CA LEU A 186 13.41 8.82 -16.47
C LEU A 186 14.77 8.71 -17.15
N ALA A 187 15.23 7.49 -17.46
CA ALA A 187 16.41 7.27 -18.30
C ALA A 187 16.27 7.91 -19.69
N SER A 188 15.04 8.13 -20.16
CA SER A 188 14.79 8.94 -21.36
C SER A 188 14.82 10.44 -21.03
N PRO A 189 15.71 11.24 -21.65
CA PRO A 189 15.73 12.69 -21.47
C PRO A 189 14.53 13.38 -22.12
N LYS A 190 13.74 12.65 -22.93
CA LYS A 190 12.53 13.19 -23.57
C LYS A 190 11.33 13.19 -22.63
N VAL A 191 11.40 12.53 -21.47
CA VAL A 191 10.38 12.63 -20.43
C VAL A 191 10.51 14.00 -19.77
N THR A 192 9.43 14.78 -19.81
CA THR A 192 9.40 16.16 -19.32
C THR A 192 8.78 16.27 -17.93
N ALA A 193 7.93 15.32 -17.54
CA ALA A 193 7.36 15.23 -16.19
C ALA A 193 6.89 13.80 -15.92
N LEU A 194 6.98 13.35 -14.67
CA LEU A 194 6.50 12.05 -14.22
C LEU A 194 5.78 12.14 -12.88
N ALA A 195 4.50 11.80 -12.84
CA ALA A 195 3.72 11.73 -11.62
C ALA A 195 3.76 10.31 -11.04
N LEU A 196 4.24 10.15 -9.82
CA LEU A 196 4.20 8.91 -9.06
C LEU A 196 3.01 8.96 -8.11
N VAL A 197 2.13 7.96 -8.20
CA VAL A 197 0.91 7.89 -7.41
C VAL A 197 0.85 6.56 -6.68
N ASP A 198 0.67 6.59 -5.37
CA ASP A 198 0.48 5.39 -4.56
C ASP A 198 -0.45 5.69 -3.36
N ASN A 199 -1.23 4.69 -2.95
CA ASN A 199 -2.13 4.80 -1.80
C ASN A 199 -1.44 4.44 -0.47
N ASP A 200 -0.24 3.85 -0.52
CA ASP A 200 0.57 3.57 0.66
C ASP A 200 1.52 4.75 0.95
N ARG A 201 1.29 5.42 2.08
CA ARG A 201 2.15 6.51 2.56
C ARG A 201 3.63 6.11 2.62
N ARG A 202 3.91 4.86 3.01
CA ARG A 202 5.27 4.33 3.14
C ARG A 202 5.94 4.18 1.79
N ALA A 203 5.19 3.74 0.78
CA ALA A 203 5.65 3.66 -0.61
C ALA A 203 5.99 5.05 -1.15
N VAL A 204 5.11 6.04 -0.91
CA VAL A 204 5.35 7.44 -1.29
C VAL A 204 6.60 8.01 -0.63
N GLU A 205 6.79 7.78 0.67
CA GLU A 205 7.99 8.23 1.39
C GLU A 205 9.26 7.55 0.88
N ALA A 206 9.20 6.25 0.57
CA ALA A 206 10.31 5.51 -0.03
C ALA A 206 10.63 6.02 -1.44
N ALA A 207 9.62 6.18 -2.30
CA ALA A 207 9.77 6.69 -3.66
C ALA A 207 10.39 8.09 -3.70
N ARG A 208 10.01 8.99 -2.78
CA ARG A 208 10.65 10.32 -2.64
C ARG A 208 12.14 10.25 -2.32
N ARG A 209 12.58 9.23 -1.57
CA ARG A 209 14.01 9.03 -1.26
C ARG A 209 14.75 8.32 -2.40
N ASN A 210 14.06 7.46 -3.13
CA ASN A 210 14.65 6.65 -4.20
C ASN A 210 14.77 7.43 -5.51
N VAL A 211 13.82 8.31 -5.80
CA VAL A 211 13.71 9.00 -7.09
C VAL A 211 13.94 10.50 -6.89
N ASP A 212 15.21 10.87 -6.76
CA ASP A 212 15.65 12.27 -6.72
C ASP A 212 15.81 12.82 -8.14
N ASP A 213 14.70 13.21 -8.77
CA ASP A 213 14.67 13.81 -10.11
C ASP A 213 13.72 15.01 -10.13
N PRO A 214 14.14 16.19 -10.60
CA PRO A 214 13.32 17.40 -10.60
C PRO A 214 12.07 17.31 -11.50
N ARG A 215 11.98 16.30 -12.37
CA ARG A 215 10.81 16.04 -13.22
C ARG A 215 9.71 15.29 -12.49
N VAL A 216 9.95 14.83 -11.26
CA VAL A 216 9.06 13.94 -10.51
C VAL A 216 8.20 14.67 -9.50
N THR A 217 6.93 14.30 -9.45
CA THR A 217 6.02 14.63 -8.34
C THR A 217 5.49 13.34 -7.72
N VAL A 218 5.50 13.22 -6.39
CA VAL A 218 5.03 12.02 -5.69
C VAL A 218 3.83 12.35 -4.79
N THR A 219 2.69 11.71 -5.07
CA THR A 219 1.41 12.00 -4.43
C THR A 219 0.89 10.77 -3.67
N TRP A 220 0.53 10.98 -2.39
CA TRP A 220 -0.17 9.98 -1.58
C TRP A 220 -1.68 10.10 -1.80
N THR A 221 -2.22 9.22 -2.64
CA THR A 221 -3.64 9.19 -2.97
C THR A 221 -4.02 7.83 -3.56
N ASP A 222 -5.30 7.49 -3.51
CA ASP A 222 -5.83 6.36 -4.27
C ASP A 222 -5.89 6.74 -5.75
N ALA A 223 -5.16 6.02 -6.61
CA ALA A 223 -5.17 6.24 -8.05
C ALA A 223 -6.59 6.18 -8.66
N ARG A 224 -7.53 5.48 -8.01
CA ARG A 224 -8.93 5.41 -8.46
C ARG A 224 -9.70 6.71 -8.26
N ALA A 225 -9.24 7.63 -7.40
CA ALA A 225 -9.92 8.90 -7.18
C ALA A 225 -9.88 9.81 -8.42
N ALA A 226 -10.89 10.67 -8.59
CA ALA A 226 -11.08 11.47 -9.80
C ALA A 226 -9.86 12.34 -10.16
N ASP A 227 -9.33 13.04 -9.16
CA ASP A 227 -8.26 14.03 -9.31
C ASP A 227 -6.87 13.48 -8.92
N ALA A 228 -6.75 12.17 -8.77
CA ALA A 228 -5.51 11.53 -8.30
C ALA A 228 -4.38 11.57 -9.33
N VAL A 229 -4.72 11.60 -10.62
CA VAL A 229 -3.78 11.45 -11.73
C VAL A 229 -3.91 12.67 -12.66
N PRO A 230 -2.81 13.32 -13.05
CA PRO A 230 -2.87 14.44 -14.00
C PRO A 230 -3.49 14.00 -15.34
N GLU A 231 -4.20 14.92 -16.00
CA GLU A 231 -4.79 14.66 -17.30
C GLU A 231 -3.85 14.97 -18.48
N ARG A 232 -4.26 14.50 -19.67
CA ARG A 232 -3.60 14.71 -20.97
C ARG A 232 -2.17 14.17 -21.01
N LEU A 233 -1.95 13.03 -20.35
CA LEU A 233 -0.66 12.35 -20.32
C LEU A 233 -0.31 11.74 -21.68
N ASP A 234 0.98 11.74 -22.00
CA ASP A 234 1.56 11.04 -23.15
C ASP A 234 1.64 9.54 -22.91
N PHE A 235 1.94 9.15 -21.67
CA PHE A 235 2.05 7.75 -21.27
C PHE A 235 1.65 7.51 -19.82
N VAL A 236 1.27 6.27 -19.53
CA VAL A 236 1.11 5.75 -18.17
C VAL A 236 1.87 4.42 -18.10
N VAL A 237 2.65 4.21 -17.03
CA VAL A 237 3.23 2.90 -16.69
C VAL A 237 2.57 2.39 -15.41
N MET A 238 2.39 1.09 -15.28
CA MET A 238 1.93 0.51 -14.01
C MET A 238 2.26 -0.98 -13.87
N ASN A 239 2.55 -1.37 -12.64
CA ASN A 239 2.45 -2.76 -12.20
C ASN A 239 1.30 -2.84 -11.17
N PRO A 240 0.04 -3.01 -11.62
CA PRO A 240 -1.11 -2.86 -10.75
C PRO A 240 -1.11 -3.93 -9.65
N PRO A 241 -1.67 -3.65 -8.47
CA PRO A 241 -1.71 -4.61 -7.38
C PRO A 241 -2.50 -5.88 -7.77
N PHE A 242 -1.95 -7.05 -7.42
CA PHE A 242 -2.49 -8.37 -7.79
C PHE A 242 -2.91 -9.24 -6.60
N HIS A 243 -2.64 -8.81 -5.37
CA HIS A 243 -2.86 -9.63 -4.18
C HIS A 243 -3.43 -8.82 -3.02
N ASP A 244 -4.75 -8.89 -2.82
CA ASP A 244 -5.34 -8.87 -1.48
C ASP A 244 -6.60 -9.77 -1.37
N GLY A 245 -6.53 -10.98 -1.93
CA GLY A 245 -7.24 -12.15 -1.41
C GLY A 245 -8.67 -12.38 -1.92
N GLY A 246 -8.97 -12.10 -3.19
CA GLY A 246 -10.27 -12.51 -3.77
C GLY A 246 -10.65 -11.89 -5.12
N ALA A 247 -11.96 -11.93 -5.43
CA ALA A 247 -12.56 -11.35 -6.65
C ALA A 247 -12.38 -9.82 -6.77
N GLU A 248 -12.07 -9.15 -5.66
CA GLU A 248 -11.77 -7.72 -5.58
C GLU A 248 -10.49 -7.34 -6.35
N ASP A 249 -9.52 -8.26 -6.51
CA ASP A 249 -8.23 -8.02 -7.18
C ASP A 249 -8.40 -7.70 -8.68
N ARG A 250 -9.37 -8.35 -9.34
CA ARG A 250 -9.68 -8.08 -10.75
C ARG A 250 -10.30 -6.70 -10.92
N ALA A 251 -11.26 -6.35 -10.08
CA ALA A 251 -11.95 -5.07 -10.17
C ALA A 251 -10.99 -3.89 -9.93
N LEU A 252 -10.03 -4.06 -9.02
CA LEU A 252 -8.99 -3.07 -8.74
C LEU A 252 -8.10 -2.80 -9.97
N GLY A 253 -7.53 -3.84 -10.57
CA GLY A 253 -6.72 -3.68 -11.78
C GLY A 253 -7.50 -3.09 -12.95
N GLN A 254 -8.77 -3.48 -13.12
CA GLN A 254 -9.66 -2.88 -14.12
C GLN A 254 -9.93 -1.39 -13.87
N ALA A 255 -10.09 -0.99 -12.61
CA ALA A 255 -10.24 0.42 -12.24
C ALA A 255 -8.97 1.23 -12.57
N PHE A 256 -7.79 0.66 -12.33
CA PHE A 256 -6.50 1.25 -12.72
C PHE A 256 -6.40 1.42 -14.24
N ILE A 257 -6.76 0.40 -15.02
CA ILE A 257 -6.78 0.47 -16.49
C ILE A 257 -7.70 1.60 -16.98
N ARG A 258 -8.92 1.70 -16.43
CA ARG A 258 -9.87 2.76 -16.79
C ARG A 258 -9.36 4.15 -16.40
N ARG A 259 -8.73 4.28 -15.23
CA ARG A 259 -8.11 5.54 -14.80
C ARG A 259 -6.97 5.96 -15.73
N ALA A 260 -6.08 5.04 -16.09
CA ALA A 260 -5.00 5.31 -17.03
C ALA A 260 -5.55 5.75 -18.39
N ALA A 261 -6.55 5.03 -18.92
CA ALA A 261 -7.21 5.41 -20.17
C ALA A 261 -7.84 6.80 -20.09
N ALA A 262 -8.50 7.16 -18.97
CA ALA A 262 -9.08 8.48 -18.78
C ALA A 262 -8.01 9.60 -18.77
N ALA A 263 -6.88 9.38 -18.09
CA ALA A 263 -5.80 10.36 -17.94
C ALA A 263 -5.00 10.62 -19.23
N LEU A 264 -4.95 9.64 -20.15
CA LEU A 264 -4.19 9.75 -21.39
C LEU A 264 -4.82 10.73 -22.40
N ARG A 265 -3.99 11.45 -23.15
CA ARG A 265 -4.43 12.21 -24.34
C ARG A 265 -4.71 11.25 -25.51
N PRO A 266 -5.45 11.68 -26.56
CA PRO A 266 -5.55 10.89 -27.80
C PRO A 266 -4.18 10.51 -28.35
N GLY A 267 -3.97 9.23 -28.65
CA GLY A 267 -2.68 8.68 -29.09
C GLY A 267 -1.69 8.34 -27.98
N GLY A 268 -1.99 8.67 -26.71
CA GLY A 268 -1.18 8.29 -25.55
C GLY A 268 -1.22 6.78 -25.28
N THR A 269 -0.22 6.28 -24.55
CA THR A 269 -0.03 4.84 -24.33
C THR A 269 -0.04 4.43 -22.87
N LEU A 270 -0.66 3.29 -22.58
CA LEU A 270 -0.54 2.58 -21.33
C LEU A 270 0.43 1.42 -21.51
N TRP A 271 1.42 1.31 -20.62
CA TRP A 271 2.29 0.16 -20.46
C TRP A 271 1.99 -0.50 -19.12
N LEU A 272 1.47 -1.72 -19.15
CA LEU A 272 1.14 -2.44 -17.93
C LEU A 272 1.73 -3.85 -17.90
N THR A 273 2.06 -4.27 -16.69
CA THR A 273 2.25 -5.69 -16.39
C THR A 273 0.93 -6.31 -15.98
N ALA A 274 0.70 -7.56 -16.36
CA ALA A 274 -0.41 -8.37 -15.89
C ALA A 274 0.06 -9.79 -15.59
N ASN A 275 -0.47 -10.43 -14.55
CA ASN A 275 -0.31 -11.87 -14.41
C ASN A 275 -1.03 -12.60 -15.56
N THR A 276 -0.45 -13.69 -16.08
CA THR A 276 -0.98 -14.44 -17.23
C THR A 276 -2.43 -14.91 -17.06
N HIS A 277 -2.85 -15.17 -15.82
CA HIS A 277 -4.19 -15.65 -15.48
C HIS A 277 -5.25 -14.54 -15.32
N LEU A 278 -4.84 -13.26 -15.28
CA LEU A 278 -5.76 -12.14 -15.12
C LEU A 278 -6.29 -11.69 -16.49
N PRO A 279 -7.62 -11.64 -16.70
CA PRO A 279 -8.21 -11.34 -18.00
C PRO A 279 -8.34 -9.82 -18.23
N TYR A 280 -7.22 -9.10 -18.22
CA TYR A 280 -7.24 -7.64 -18.44
C TYR A 280 -7.48 -7.25 -19.91
N GLU A 281 -7.27 -8.17 -20.85
CA GLU A 281 -7.44 -7.93 -22.29
C GLU A 281 -8.86 -7.46 -22.63
N ALA A 282 -9.88 -7.97 -21.94
CA ALA A 282 -11.27 -7.54 -22.12
C ALA A 282 -11.43 -6.04 -21.75
N THR A 283 -10.97 -5.65 -20.56
CA THR A 283 -11.06 -4.25 -20.10
C THR A 283 -10.15 -3.33 -20.91
N LEU A 284 -8.98 -3.80 -21.36
CA LEU A 284 -8.11 -3.03 -22.25
C LEU A 284 -8.80 -2.78 -23.59
N GLY A 285 -9.45 -3.79 -24.18
CA GLY A 285 -10.20 -3.66 -25.44
C GLY A 285 -11.45 -2.78 -25.33
N GLU A 286 -12.02 -2.61 -24.13
CA GLU A 286 -13.14 -1.69 -23.89
C GLU A 286 -12.72 -0.22 -23.96
N VAL A 287 -11.51 0.13 -23.51
CA VAL A 287 -11.11 1.54 -23.32
C VAL A 287 -9.93 2.01 -24.17
N PHE A 288 -9.27 1.12 -24.90
CA PHE A 288 -8.18 1.44 -25.82
C PHE A 288 -8.50 0.99 -27.24
N ARG A 289 -8.01 1.75 -28.22
CA ARG A 289 -8.20 1.46 -29.65
C ARG A 289 -7.38 0.24 -30.10
N GLU A 290 -6.18 0.10 -29.56
CA GLU A 290 -5.22 -0.94 -29.92
C GLU A 290 -4.56 -1.49 -28.66
N VAL A 291 -4.46 -2.82 -28.55
CA VAL A 291 -3.83 -3.51 -27.43
C VAL A 291 -2.88 -4.56 -28.00
N THR A 292 -1.59 -4.45 -27.68
CA THR A 292 -0.55 -5.36 -28.14
C THR A 292 0.17 -5.97 -26.95
N GLN A 293 0.24 -7.31 -26.88
CA GLN A 293 1.14 -7.98 -25.95
C GLN A 293 2.58 -7.84 -26.48
N ARG A 294 3.43 -7.16 -25.73
CA ARG A 294 4.82 -6.87 -26.10
C ARG A 294 5.80 -7.93 -25.60
N ALA A 295 5.51 -8.55 -24.44
CA ALA A 295 6.31 -9.62 -23.88
C ALA A 295 5.45 -10.55 -23.02
N ALA A 296 5.93 -11.78 -22.80
CA ALA A 296 5.40 -12.69 -21.79
C ALA A 296 6.52 -13.58 -21.25
N ALA A 297 6.74 -13.56 -19.94
CA ALA A 297 7.75 -14.36 -19.27
C ALA A 297 7.42 -14.50 -17.77
N GLN A 298 7.89 -15.57 -17.14
CA GLN A 298 7.82 -15.77 -15.68
C GLN A 298 6.40 -15.66 -15.07
N GLY A 299 5.36 -15.98 -15.85
CA GLY A 299 3.96 -15.88 -15.40
C GLY A 299 3.34 -14.49 -15.56
N TYR A 300 4.04 -13.55 -16.22
CA TYR A 300 3.59 -12.20 -16.50
C TYR A 300 3.49 -11.94 -18.01
N LYS A 301 2.64 -10.98 -18.37
CA LYS A 301 2.49 -10.38 -19.71
C LYS A 301 2.72 -8.89 -19.61
N ILE A 302 3.36 -8.31 -20.63
CA ILE A 302 3.47 -6.86 -20.80
C ILE A 302 2.55 -6.44 -21.95
N HIS A 303 1.65 -5.50 -21.68
CA HIS A 303 0.77 -4.93 -22.69
C HIS A 303 1.13 -3.47 -22.95
N GLU A 304 1.20 -3.10 -24.22
CA GLU A 304 1.04 -1.72 -24.68
C GLU A 304 -0.40 -1.54 -25.16
N ALA A 305 -1.09 -0.53 -24.64
CA ALA A 305 -2.41 -0.14 -25.10
C ALA A 305 -2.45 1.33 -25.51
N ARG A 306 -3.03 1.64 -26.67
CA ARG A 306 -3.04 2.99 -27.26
C ARG A 306 -4.45 3.56 -27.31
N LYS A 307 -4.59 4.80 -26.84
CA LYS A 307 -5.87 5.54 -26.81
C LYS A 307 -6.23 6.09 -28.19
#